data_AF-A0A968HNP6-F1
#
_entry.id   AF-A0A968HNP6-F1
#
_cell.length_a   1.000
_cell.length_b   1.000
_cell.length_c   1.000
_cell.angle_alpha   90.00
_cell.angle_beta   90.00
_cell.angle_gamma   90.00
#
_symmetry.space_group_name_H-M   'P 1'
#
loop_
_entity.id
_entity.type
_entity.pdbx_description
1 polymer ?
#
loop_
_entity_poly.entity_id
_entity_poly.type
_entity_poly.pdbx_seq_one_letter_code
_entity_poly.pdbx_strand_id
1 'polypeptide(L)'
;MAALLAARELGAQHFHRYTVMVLNSASKAMNVYLHRELARAVPEEELSQFEREGAGFLKGHEEGLEQGLEQGLERGRAEVYDVLRRSLLDILELRGLTPTGTIRARIQACRDREQLERWYTVAKRATALGEVFGPPRRAARRRRG
;
A
#
# COMPACT_ATOMS: atom_id res chain seq x y z
N MET A 1 -32.24 21.09 -12.58
CA MET A 1 -31.98 20.89 -14.03
C MET A 1 -31.81 22.19 -14.79
N ALA A 2 -32.73 23.17 -14.68
CA ALA A 2 -32.63 24.43 -15.42
C ALA A 2 -31.30 25.20 -15.21
N ALA A 3 -30.78 25.26 -13.99
CA ALA A 3 -29.50 25.91 -13.68
C ALA A 3 -28.28 25.25 -14.35
N LEU A 4 -28.31 23.93 -14.56
CA LEU A 4 -27.21 23.17 -15.15
C LEU A 4 -27.19 23.28 -16.68
N LEU A 5 -28.38 23.38 -17.28
CA LEU A 5 -28.55 23.69 -18.70
C LEU A 5 -28.11 25.12 -19.01
N ALA A 6 -28.50 26.09 -18.16
CA ALA A 6 -28.07 27.48 -18.28
C ALA A 6 -26.55 27.64 -18.11
N ALA A 7 -25.93 26.83 -17.24
CA ALA A 7 -24.47 26.82 -17.09
C ALA A 7 -23.77 26.38 -18.40
N ARG A 8 -24.29 25.36 -19.11
CA ARG A 8 -23.69 24.87 -20.38
C ARG A 8 -23.62 25.93 -21.48
N GLU A 9 -24.43 26.99 -21.42
CA GLU A 9 -24.41 28.09 -22.39
C GLU A 9 -23.38 29.19 -22.04
N LEU A 10 -22.80 29.15 -20.84
CA LEU A 10 -21.69 30.02 -20.48
C LEU A 10 -20.41 29.47 -21.10
N GLY A 11 -19.69 30.30 -21.88
CA GLY A 11 -18.43 29.92 -22.53
C GLY A 11 -17.45 29.24 -21.56
N ALA A 12 -16.61 28.33 -22.07
CA ALA A 12 -15.82 27.35 -21.32
C ALA A 12 -15.18 27.85 -20.01
N GLN A 13 -14.67 29.08 -19.98
CA GLN A 13 -14.05 29.67 -18.78
C GLN A 13 -15.03 29.98 -17.62
N HIS A 14 -16.31 30.19 -17.91
CA HIS A 14 -17.34 30.45 -16.89
C HIS A 14 -18.01 29.15 -16.42
N PHE A 15 -18.12 28.14 -17.29
CA PHE A 15 -18.76 26.87 -16.97
C PHE A 15 -18.13 26.17 -15.75
N HIS A 16 -16.80 26.16 -15.67
CA HIS A 16 -16.09 25.47 -14.59
C HIS A 16 -16.33 26.08 -13.20
N ARG A 17 -16.31 27.41 -13.10
CA ARG A 17 -16.53 28.14 -11.83
C ARG A 17 -17.96 27.98 -11.30
N TYR A 18 -18.96 28.03 -12.18
CA TYR A 18 -20.35 27.82 -11.76
C TYR A 18 -20.65 26.36 -11.42
N THR A 19 -19.95 25.41 -12.06
CA THR A 19 -20.13 23.98 -11.80
C THR A 19 -19.73 23.60 -10.38
N VAL A 20 -18.59 24.07 -9.86
CA VAL A 20 -18.16 23.80 -8.48
C VAL A 20 -19.15 24.38 -7.45
N MET A 21 -19.69 25.58 -7.69
CA MET A 21 -20.67 26.22 -6.80
C MET A 21 -22.03 25.49 -6.81
N VAL A 22 -22.50 25.07 -7.99
CA VAL A 22 -23.74 24.30 -8.15
C VAL A 22 -23.60 22.91 -7.52
N LEU A 23 -22.44 22.28 -7.64
CA LEU A 23 -22.14 21.00 -7.00
C LEU A 23 -22.17 21.15 -5.47
N ASN A 24 -21.50 22.16 -4.90
CA ASN A 24 -21.46 22.38 -3.45
C ASN A 24 -22.81 22.73 -2.81
N SER A 25 -23.76 23.24 -3.58
CA SER A 25 -25.12 23.54 -3.13
C SER A 25 -26.12 22.39 -3.36
N ALA A 26 -25.72 21.35 -4.09
CA ALA A 26 -26.52 20.16 -4.32
C ALA A 26 -26.38 19.15 -3.15
N SER A 27 -27.41 18.33 -2.93
CA SER A 27 -27.32 17.23 -1.96
C SER A 27 -26.20 16.27 -2.34
N LYS A 28 -25.57 15.61 -1.36
CA LYS A 28 -24.41 14.71 -1.57
C LYS A 28 -24.70 13.62 -2.63
N ALA A 29 -25.93 13.10 -2.66
CA ALA A 29 -26.38 12.12 -3.66
C ALA A 29 -26.48 12.73 -5.08
N MET A 30 -26.98 13.95 -5.20
CA MET A 30 -27.05 14.67 -6.47
C MET A 30 -25.65 15.07 -6.97
N ASN A 31 -24.76 15.43 -6.05
CA ASN A 31 -23.38 15.80 -6.34
C ASN A 31 -22.60 14.62 -6.96
N VAL A 32 -22.69 13.42 -6.40
CA VAL A 32 -22.09 12.19 -6.97
C VAL A 32 -22.62 11.89 -8.37
N TYR A 33 -23.94 11.99 -8.57
CA TYR A 33 -24.56 11.78 -9.88
C TYR A 33 -24.06 12.80 -10.90
N LEU A 34 -24.04 14.10 -10.54
CA LEU A 34 -23.60 15.18 -11.42
C LEU A 34 -22.11 15.07 -11.77
N HIS A 35 -21.24 14.71 -10.82
CA HIS A 35 -19.82 14.46 -11.12
C HIS A 35 -19.64 13.34 -12.14
N ARG A 36 -20.42 12.25 -12.04
CA ARG A 36 -20.35 11.12 -12.98
C ARG A 36 -20.78 11.51 -14.39
N GLU A 37 -21.85 12.29 -14.51
CA GLU A 37 -22.34 12.76 -15.80
C GLU A 37 -21.43 13.84 -16.41
N LEU A 38 -20.88 14.74 -15.59
CA LEU A 38 -19.92 15.75 -16.05
C LEU A 38 -18.59 15.12 -16.52
N ALA A 39 -18.09 14.09 -15.83
CA ALA A 39 -16.88 13.37 -16.25
C ALA A 39 -17.00 12.70 -17.63
N ARG A 40 -18.22 12.45 -18.10
CA ARG A 40 -18.48 11.92 -19.45
C ARG A 40 -18.60 13.01 -20.51
N ALA A 41 -18.99 14.21 -20.11
CA ALA A 41 -19.34 15.31 -21.00
C ALA A 41 -18.21 16.34 -21.16
N VAL A 42 -17.28 16.41 -20.20
CA VAL A 42 -16.17 17.35 -20.19
C VAL A 42 -14.88 16.56 -20.39
N PRO A 43 -14.05 16.88 -21.40
CA PRO A 43 -12.73 16.28 -21.54
C PRO A 43 -11.91 16.55 -20.27
N GLU A 44 -11.03 15.60 -19.93
CA GLU A 44 -10.15 15.74 -18.76
C GLU A 44 -9.21 16.93 -19.00
N GLU A 45 -9.57 18.10 -18.46
CA GLU A 45 -8.75 19.31 -18.52
C GLU A 45 -7.72 19.29 -17.38
N GLU A 46 -6.51 19.76 -17.68
CA GLU A 46 -5.50 19.94 -16.63
C GLU A 46 -5.99 20.94 -15.59
N LEU A 47 -5.87 20.56 -14.31
CA LEU A 47 -6.15 21.46 -13.20
C LEU A 47 -5.32 22.73 -13.33
N SER A 48 -5.99 23.88 -13.28
CA SER A 48 -5.35 25.19 -13.26
C SER A 48 -4.50 25.38 -11.99
N GLN A 49 -3.57 26.32 -12.04
CA GLN A 49 -2.73 26.66 -10.89
C GLN A 49 -3.56 26.97 -9.62
N PHE A 50 -4.63 27.75 -9.78
CA PHE A 50 -5.53 28.11 -8.67
C PHE A 50 -6.18 26.89 -8.01
N GLU A 51 -6.55 25.88 -8.81
CA GLU A 51 -7.17 24.66 -8.27
C GLU A 51 -6.17 23.76 -7.57
N ARG A 52 -4.92 23.70 -8.07
CA ARG A 52 -3.81 22.98 -7.41
C ARG A 52 -3.41 23.62 -6.09
N GLU A 53 -3.55 24.93 -5.98
CA GLU A 53 -3.31 25.67 -4.73
C GLU A 53 -4.53 25.66 -3.79
N GLY A 54 -5.68 25.16 -4.27
CA GLY A 54 -6.90 25.05 -3.49
C GLY A 54 -6.76 24.06 -2.34
N ALA A 55 -7.31 24.41 -1.17
CA ALA A 55 -7.23 23.58 0.03
C ALA A 55 -7.76 22.15 -0.16
N GLY A 56 -8.77 21.96 -1.02
CA GLY A 56 -9.31 20.64 -1.36
C GLY A 56 -8.32 19.76 -2.12
N PHE A 57 -7.60 20.33 -3.10
CA PHE A 57 -6.57 19.61 -3.84
C PHE A 57 -5.38 19.29 -2.93
N LEU A 58 -4.87 20.28 -2.19
CA LEU A 58 -3.72 20.10 -1.31
C LEU A 58 -3.96 18.99 -0.27
N LYS A 59 -5.12 19.04 0.40
CA LYS A 59 -5.48 18.01 1.38
C LYS A 59 -5.64 16.63 0.76
N GLY A 60 -6.35 16.53 -0.37
CA GLY A 60 -6.53 15.25 -1.07
C GLY A 60 -5.21 14.68 -1.61
N HIS A 61 -4.31 15.55 -2.08
CA HIS A 61 -2.98 15.15 -2.55
C HIS A 61 -2.09 14.65 -1.42
N GLU A 62 -2.08 15.35 -0.28
CA GLU A 62 -1.34 14.94 0.93
C GLU A 62 -1.85 13.59 1.47
N GLU A 63 -3.17 13.45 1.68
CA GLU A 63 -3.79 12.21 2.13
C GLU A 63 -3.49 11.04 1.16
N GLY A 64 -3.56 11.29 -0.15
CA GLY A 64 -3.25 10.28 -1.17
C GLY A 64 -1.78 9.86 -1.17
N LEU A 65 -0.86 10.81 -0.98
CA LEU A 65 0.56 10.54 -0.88
C LEU A 65 0.90 9.72 0.37
N GLU A 66 0.33 10.10 1.52
CA GLU A 66 0.54 9.40 2.79
C GLU A 66 0.04 7.95 2.71
N GLN A 67 -1.19 7.74 2.24
CA GLN A 67 -1.76 6.39 2.06
C GLN A 67 -0.94 5.55 1.08
N GLY A 68 -0.51 6.15 -0.05
CA GLY A 68 0.31 5.48 -1.04
C GLY A 68 1.66 5.05 -0.47
N LEU A 69 2.31 5.92 0.32
CA LEU A 69 3.58 5.64 0.97
C LEU A 69 3.43 4.53 2.01
N GLU A 70 2.42 4.59 2.87
CA GLU A 70 2.16 3.59 3.90
C GLU A 70 1.94 2.21 3.27
N GLN A 71 1.04 2.11 2.29
CA GLN A 71 0.77 0.86 1.58
C GLN A 71 2.02 0.33 0.86
N GLY A 72 2.80 1.21 0.24
CA GLY A 72 4.05 0.85 -0.42
C GLY A 72 5.09 0.28 0.56
N LEU A 73 5.25 0.90 1.72
CA LEU A 73 6.16 0.44 2.77
C LEU A 73 5.72 -0.88 3.39
N GLU A 74 4.42 -1.08 3.61
CA GLU A 74 3.89 -2.35 4.10
C GLU A 74 4.10 -3.49 3.11
N ARG A 75 3.76 -3.27 1.82
CA ARG A 75 3.99 -4.25 0.76
C ARG A 75 5.47 -4.59 0.63
N GLY A 76 6.34 -3.58 0.55
CA GLY A 76 7.79 -3.79 0.46
C GLY A 76 8.34 -4.56 1.66
N ARG A 77 7.85 -4.29 2.89
CA ARG A 77 8.23 -5.07 4.08
C ARG A 77 7.78 -6.51 3.98
N ALA A 78 6.53 -6.78 3.58
CA ALA A 78 6.02 -8.13 3.42
C ALA A 78 6.82 -8.93 2.38
N GLU A 79 7.11 -8.32 1.23
CA GLU A 79 7.90 -8.91 0.15
C GLU A 79 9.31 -9.29 0.59
N VAL A 80 10.00 -8.43 1.36
CA VAL A 80 11.35 -8.72 1.88
C VAL A 80 11.37 -10.00 2.71
N TYR A 81 10.38 -10.19 3.58
CA TYR A 81 10.32 -11.39 4.38
C TYR A 81 10.04 -12.65 3.56
N ASP A 82 9.16 -12.55 2.55
CA ASP A 82 8.84 -13.70 1.70
C ASP A 82 10.03 -14.10 0.82
N VAL A 83 10.78 -13.13 0.30
CA VAL A 83 12.03 -13.39 -0.41
C VAL A 83 13.03 -14.09 0.51
N LEU A 84 13.29 -13.55 1.70
CA LEU A 84 14.25 -14.16 2.63
C LEU A 84 13.85 -15.59 3.05
N ARG A 85 12.56 -15.84 3.28
CA ARG A 85 12.05 -17.19 3.61
C ARG A 85 12.24 -18.16 2.45
N ARG A 86 11.91 -17.74 1.23
CA ARG A 86 12.10 -18.56 0.02
C ARG A 86 13.58 -18.86 -0.19
N SER A 87 14.44 -17.85 -0.20
CA SER A 87 15.88 -18.04 -0.35
C SER A 87 16.48 -18.94 0.73
N LEU A 88 15.99 -18.87 1.97
CA LEU A 88 16.40 -19.79 3.04
C LEU A 88 15.97 -21.24 2.75
N LEU A 89 14.75 -21.46 2.26
CA LEU A 89 14.30 -22.80 1.89
C LEU A 89 15.10 -23.34 0.70
N ASP A 90 15.35 -22.50 -0.31
CA ASP A 90 16.11 -22.86 -1.51
C ASP A 90 17.55 -23.27 -1.17
N ILE A 91 18.25 -22.50 -0.33
CA ILE A 91 19.62 -22.86 0.06
C ILE A 91 19.66 -24.14 0.90
N LEU A 92 18.66 -24.41 1.75
CA LEU A 92 18.58 -25.65 2.51
C LEU A 92 18.39 -26.85 1.59
N GLU A 93 17.53 -26.72 0.58
CA GLU A 93 17.33 -27.75 -0.44
C GLU A 93 18.60 -28.00 -1.27
N LEU A 94 19.28 -26.95 -1.73
CA LEU A 94 20.57 -27.06 -2.44
C LEU A 94 21.66 -27.74 -1.60
N ARG A 95 21.57 -27.64 -0.26
CA ARG A 95 22.48 -28.31 0.68
C ARG A 95 22.05 -29.73 1.03
N GLY A 96 20.93 -30.22 0.48
CA GLY A 96 20.35 -31.53 0.80
C GLY A 96 19.69 -31.58 2.19
N LEU A 97 19.46 -30.43 2.82
CA LEU A 97 18.89 -30.31 4.16
C LEU A 97 17.38 -30.11 4.07
N THR A 98 16.62 -31.19 4.09
CA THR A 98 15.15 -31.11 3.96
C THR A 98 14.49 -30.68 5.27
N PRO A 99 13.90 -29.48 5.38
CA PRO A 99 13.29 -29.02 6.63
C PRO A 99 12.02 -29.80 6.95
N THR A 100 11.85 -30.21 8.21
CA THR A 100 10.59 -30.81 8.69
C THR A 100 9.45 -29.80 8.67
N GLY A 101 8.19 -30.28 8.75
CA GLY A 101 7.02 -29.40 8.79
C GLY A 101 7.09 -28.34 9.90
N THR A 102 7.59 -28.71 11.08
CA THR A 102 7.80 -27.80 12.21
C THR A 102 8.82 -26.70 11.90
N ILE A 103 9.94 -27.04 11.24
CA ILE A 103 10.97 -26.06 10.86
C ILE A 103 10.42 -25.13 9.78
N ARG A 104 9.71 -25.67 8.78
CA ARG A 104 9.09 -24.87 7.72
C ARG A 104 8.09 -23.86 8.29
N ALA A 105 7.23 -24.29 9.22
CA ALA A 105 6.31 -23.41 9.92
C ALA A 105 7.04 -22.30 10.70
N ARG A 106 8.15 -22.64 11.39
CA ARG A 106 8.99 -21.68 12.10
C ARG A 106 9.61 -20.63 11.17
N ILE A 107 10.08 -21.01 9.99
CA ILE A 107 10.60 -20.08 8.98
C ILE A 107 9.49 -19.15 8.49
N GLN A 108 8.33 -19.70 8.14
CA GLN A 108 7.19 -18.94 7.61
C GLN A 108 6.61 -17.93 8.62
N ALA A 109 6.59 -18.29 9.91
CA ALA A 109 6.10 -17.43 10.98
C ALA A 109 7.12 -16.37 11.43
N CYS A 110 8.40 -16.49 11.05
CA CYS A 110 9.44 -15.57 11.52
C CYS A 110 9.26 -14.16 10.93
N ARG A 111 9.09 -13.15 11.80
CA ARG A 111 9.00 -11.72 11.45
C ARG A 111 10.24 -10.93 11.88
N ASP A 112 11.31 -11.61 12.25
CA ASP A 112 12.60 -11.01 12.59
C ASP A 112 13.54 -11.16 11.39
N ARG A 113 13.81 -10.04 10.72
CA ARG A 113 14.64 -9.99 9.50
C ARG A 113 16.05 -10.48 9.77
N GLU A 114 16.68 -9.99 10.84
CA GLU A 114 18.05 -10.37 11.17
C GLU A 114 18.13 -11.87 11.49
N GLN A 115 17.10 -12.43 12.12
CA GLN A 115 17.04 -13.86 12.38
C GLN A 115 17.00 -14.68 11.08
N LEU A 116 16.21 -14.27 10.09
CA LEU A 116 16.18 -14.91 8.78
C LEU A 116 17.53 -14.79 8.05
N GLU A 117 18.16 -13.62 8.09
CA GLU A 117 19.48 -13.39 7.48
C GLU A 117 20.59 -14.21 8.15
N ARG A 118 20.54 -14.34 9.49
CA ARG A 118 21.45 -15.23 10.24
C ARG A 118 21.26 -16.68 9.82
N TRP A 119 20.02 -17.18 9.78
CA TRP A 119 19.74 -18.53 9.30
C TRP A 119 20.23 -18.75 7.88
N TYR A 120 19.98 -17.80 6.97
CA TYR A 120 20.45 -17.85 5.59
C TYR A 120 21.98 -17.93 5.51
N THR A 121 22.67 -17.12 6.31
CA THR A 121 24.14 -17.11 6.35
C THR A 121 24.72 -18.42 6.84
N VAL A 122 24.16 -19.00 7.90
CA VAL A 122 24.61 -20.29 8.45
C VAL A 122 24.27 -21.44 7.49
N ALA A 123 23.09 -21.42 6.87
CA ALA A 123 22.64 -22.46 5.94
C ALA A 123 23.59 -22.67 4.75
N LYS A 124 24.27 -21.61 4.27
CA LYS A 124 25.28 -21.72 3.19
C LYS A 124 26.40 -22.71 3.48
N ARG A 125 26.71 -22.96 4.75
CA ARG A 125 27.83 -23.83 5.17
C ARG A 125 27.39 -25.01 6.03
N ALA A 126 26.15 -24.99 6.54
CA ALA A 126 25.65 -26.01 7.43
C ALA A 126 25.63 -27.39 6.77
N THR A 127 25.86 -28.42 7.59
CA THR A 127 25.71 -29.84 7.20
C THR A 127 24.54 -30.51 7.92
N ALA A 128 23.93 -29.83 8.89
CA ALA A 128 22.74 -30.28 9.59
C ALA A 128 21.79 -29.10 9.90
N LEU A 129 20.48 -29.39 9.93
CA LEU A 129 19.44 -28.39 10.26
C LEU A 129 19.63 -27.78 11.66
N GLY A 130 20.15 -28.56 12.61
CA GLY A 130 20.40 -28.09 13.98
C GLY A 130 21.39 -26.91 14.05
N GLU A 131 22.38 -26.89 13.16
CA GLU A 131 23.37 -25.81 13.08
C GLU A 131 22.73 -24.49 12.63
N VAL A 132 21.75 -24.57 11.72
CA VAL A 132 21.04 -23.41 11.18
C VAL A 132 20.10 -22.82 12.23
N PHE A 133 19.29 -23.64 12.87
CA PHE A 133 18.15 -23.17 13.65
C PHE A 133 18.43 -23.02 15.15
N GLY A 134 19.52 -23.62 15.64
CA GLY A 134 19.82 -23.77 17.06
C GLY A 134 18.70 -24.48 17.84
N PRO A 135 18.86 -24.66 19.17
CA PRO A 135 17.73 -25.05 20.01
C PRO A 135 16.62 -24.00 19.89
N PRO A 136 15.32 -24.39 19.91
CA PRO A 136 14.23 -23.43 19.94
C PRO A 136 14.43 -22.53 21.17
N ARG A 137 14.63 -21.22 20.95
CA ARG A 137 14.70 -20.25 22.06
C ARG A 137 13.38 -20.36 22.82
N ARG A 138 13.41 -21.00 23.99
CA ARG A 138 12.30 -20.93 24.95
C ARG A 138 12.03 -19.44 25.18
N ALA A 139 10.78 -19.04 24.95
CA ALA A 139 10.33 -17.64 24.97
C ALA A 139 10.94 -16.86 26.14
N ALA A 140 12.01 -16.11 25.86
CA ALA A 140 12.72 -15.29 26.84
C ALA A 140 12.05 -13.91 26.91
N ARG A 141 10.90 -13.86 27.59
CA ARG A 141 10.50 -12.83 28.57
C ARG A 141 9.02 -12.97 28.87
N ARG A 142 8.74 -13.67 29.97
CA ARG A 142 7.63 -13.28 30.83
C ARG A 142 7.74 -11.77 31.10
N ARG A 143 6.67 -11.07 30.71
CA ARG A 143 6.17 -9.80 31.26
C ARG A 143 7.06 -9.21 32.36
N ARG A 144 7.68 -8.06 32.07
CA ARG A 144 8.05 -7.12 33.13
C ARG A 144 6.77 -6.85 33.92
N GLY A 145 6.81 -7.22 35.21
CA GLY A 145 5.83 -6.77 36.20
C GLY A 145 6.00 -5.29 36.50
#